data_AF-A0A2V6XMR8-F1
#
_entry.id   AF-A0A2V6XMR8-F1
#
_cell.length_a   1.000
_cell.length_b   1.000
_cell.length_c   1.000
_cell.angle_alpha   90.00
_cell.angle_beta   90.00
_cell.angle_gamma   90.00
#
_symmetry.space_group_name_H-M   'P 1'
#
loop_
_entity.id
_entity.type
_entity.pdbx_description
1 polymer ?
#
loop_
_entity_poly.entity_id
_entity_poly.type
_entity_poly.pdbx_seq_one_letter_code
_entity_poly.pdbx_strand_id
1 'polypeptide(L)'
;MGVQWLEEKLDFDVIVSGHATPQMSGTKEDVVAQRGYYRDLSDAIATARAAGLADGTPEMTTLAGSILHPKYGGWRRFDEFLALNIQGMIAWRAGKSPSAH
;
A
#
# COMPACT_ATOMS: atom_id res chain seq x y z
N MET A 1 11.18 -10.98 4.29
CA MET A 1 11.21 -9.98 5.39
C MET A 1 10.15 -8.94 5.11
N GLY A 2 9.30 -8.60 6.08
CA GLY A 2 8.19 -7.67 5.89
C GLY A 2 8.11 -6.61 7.01
N VAL A 3 7.22 -5.63 6.84
CA VAL A 3 7.09 -4.44 7.71
C VAL A 3 6.82 -4.80 9.18
N GLN A 4 6.04 -5.85 9.43
CA GLN A 4 5.75 -6.33 10.79
C GLN A 4 7.02 -6.76 11.55
N TRP A 5 7.96 -7.44 10.88
CA TRP A 5 9.19 -7.89 11.52
C TRP A 5 10.06 -6.70 11.93
N LEU A 6 10.14 -5.66 11.10
CA LEU A 6 10.89 -4.44 11.42
C LEU A 6 10.33 -3.77 12.69
N GLU A 7 9.01 -3.61 12.77
CA GLU A 7 8.34 -3.00 13.93
C GLU A 7 8.57 -3.76 15.24
N GLU A 8 8.49 -5.09 15.19
CA GLU A 8 8.51 -5.95 16.38
C GLU A 8 9.92 -6.30 16.87
N LYS A 9 10.93 -6.27 15.98
CA LYS A 9 12.26 -6.82 16.27
C LYS A 9 13.39 -5.80 16.24
N LEU A 10 13.17 -4.62 15.64
CA LEU A 10 14.15 -3.55 15.65
C LEU A 10 13.71 -2.43 16.59
N ASP A 11 14.64 -2.01 17.42
CA ASP A 11 14.54 -0.77 18.19
C ASP A 11 15.21 0.33 17.37
N PHE A 12 14.41 1.18 16.74
CA PHE A 12 14.88 2.26 15.87
C PHE A 12 13.97 3.47 16.00
N ASP A 13 14.60 4.65 16.01
CA ASP A 13 13.90 5.94 16.03
C ASP A 13 13.75 6.54 14.63
N VAL A 14 14.64 6.16 13.70
CA VAL A 14 14.70 6.70 12.34
C VAL A 14 14.84 5.57 11.33
N ILE A 15 14.03 5.62 10.28
CA ILE A 15 14.21 4.80 9.08
C ILE A 15 14.72 5.69 7.94
N VAL A 16 15.79 5.26 7.27
CA VAL A 16 16.26 5.89 6.03
C VAL A 16 15.79 5.02 4.86
N SER A 17 14.86 5.54 4.08
CA SER A 17 14.31 4.84 2.91
C SER A 17 15.31 4.86 1.74
N GLY A 18 15.26 3.88 0.84
CA GLY A 18 16.18 3.84 -0.30
C GLY A 18 15.90 4.88 -1.40
N HIS A 19 14.64 5.29 -1.57
CA HIS A 19 14.17 6.05 -2.74
C HIS A 19 13.11 7.13 -2.45
N ALA A 20 13.07 7.69 -1.24
CA ALA A 20 12.15 8.80 -0.96
C ALA A 20 12.75 10.16 -1.34
N THR A 21 11.93 10.99 -1.99
CA THR A 21 12.20 12.41 -2.27
C THR A 21 10.94 13.22 -1.91
N PRO A 22 11.03 14.38 -1.24
CA PRO A 22 12.26 15.08 -0.85
C PRO A 22 12.83 14.65 0.52
N GLN A 23 12.06 13.96 1.36
CA GLN A 23 12.54 13.45 2.66
C GLN A 23 12.94 12.00 2.55
N MET A 24 14.20 11.70 2.87
CA MET A 24 14.75 10.34 2.90
C MET A 24 14.49 9.60 4.21
N SER A 25 14.29 10.35 5.30
CA SER A 25 14.05 9.82 6.64
C SER A 25 12.58 9.80 7.01
N GLY A 26 12.18 8.80 7.80
CA GLY A 26 10.87 8.69 8.45
C GLY A 26 11.01 8.13 9.86
N THR A 27 9.88 7.89 10.54
CA THR A 27 9.82 7.40 11.92
C THR A 27 9.26 5.97 11.99
N LYS A 28 9.19 5.42 13.21
CA LYS A 28 8.52 4.14 13.47
C LYS A 28 7.02 4.21 13.16
N GLU A 29 6.38 5.36 13.40
CA GLU A 29 4.97 5.58 13.05
C GLU A 29 4.72 5.48 11.55
N ASP A 30 5.65 5.95 10.71
CA ASP A 30 5.54 5.79 9.25
C ASP A 30 5.53 4.32 8.82
N VAL A 31 6.34 3.49 9.49
CA VAL A 31 6.39 2.03 9.28
C VAL A 31 5.06 1.37 9.68
N VAL A 32 4.50 1.76 10.84
CA VAL A 32 3.19 1.30 11.30
C VAL A 32 2.08 1.71 10.33
N ALA A 33 2.12 2.96 9.86
CA ALA A 33 1.15 3.50 8.92
C ALA A 33 1.21 2.77 7.57
N GLN A 34 2.41 2.48 7.05
CA GLN A 34 2.62 1.70 5.83
C GLN A 34 2.11 0.26 5.98
N ARG A 35 2.32 -0.39 7.13
CA ARG A 35 1.73 -1.71 7.42
C ARG A 35 0.20 -1.65 7.37
N GLY A 36 -0.39 -0.63 8.01
CA GLY A 36 -1.83 -0.40 8.01
C GLY A 36 -2.37 -0.22 6.59
N TYR A 37 -1.68 0.56 5.76
CA TYR A 37 -2.07 0.79 4.37
C TYR A 37 -2.20 -0.50 3.57
N TYR A 38 -1.27 -1.45 3.69
CA TYR A 38 -1.37 -2.72 2.96
C TYR A 38 -2.54 -3.59 3.39
N ARG A 39 -2.90 -3.55 4.68
CA ARG A 39 -4.11 -4.23 5.17
C ARG A 39 -5.37 -3.57 4.61
N ASP A 40 -5.47 -2.25 4.74
CA ASP A 40 -6.64 -1.48 4.29
C ASP A 40 -6.80 -1.59 2.76
N LEU A 41 -5.69 -1.56 2.01
CA LEU A 41 -5.69 -1.80 0.55
C LEU A 41 -6.26 -3.17 0.20
N SER A 42 -5.87 -4.20 0.96
CA SER A 42 -6.41 -5.53 0.74
C SER A 42 -7.91 -5.61 1.00
N ASP A 43 -8.39 -4.94 2.05
CA ASP A 43 -9.81 -4.94 2.43
C ASP A 43 -10.64 -4.13 1.41
N ALA A 44 -10.07 -3.04 0.88
CA ALA A 44 -10.67 -2.26 -0.21
C ALA A 44 -10.80 -3.07 -1.51
N ILE A 45 -9.77 -3.86 -1.88
CA ILE A 45 -9.83 -4.77 -3.04
C ILE A 45 -10.89 -5.86 -2.84
N ALA A 46 -10.97 -6.44 -1.63
CA ALA A 46 -11.99 -7.42 -1.31
C ALA A 46 -13.41 -6.83 -1.41
N THR A 47 -13.60 -5.58 -0.96
CA THR A 47 -14.86 -4.85 -1.10
C THR A 47 -15.22 -4.62 -2.58
N ALA A 48 -14.25 -4.20 -3.41
CA ALA A 48 -14.48 -4.03 -4.84
C ALA A 48 -14.87 -5.33 -5.55
N ARG A 49 -14.22 -6.45 -5.21
CA ARG A 49 -14.59 -7.77 -5.72
C ARG A 49 -16.00 -8.18 -5.27
N ALA A 50 -16.36 -7.92 -4.01
CA ALA A 50 -17.70 -8.20 -3.50
C ALA A 50 -18.79 -7.36 -4.22
N ALA A 51 -18.44 -6.18 -4.72
CA ALA A 51 -19.29 -5.37 -5.58
C ALA A 51 -19.34 -5.86 -7.05
N GLY A 52 -18.68 -6.97 -7.38
CA GLY A 52 -18.66 -7.56 -8.72
C GLY A 52 -17.66 -6.93 -9.70
N LEU A 53 -16.76 -6.07 -9.21
CA LEU A 53 -15.75 -5.45 -10.06
C LEU A 53 -14.62 -6.43 -10.37
N ALA A 54 -14.20 -6.47 -11.64
CA ALA A 54 -13.07 -7.27 -12.07
C ALA A 54 -11.74 -6.68 -11.57
N ASP A 55 -10.76 -7.55 -11.37
CA ASP A 55 -9.42 -7.17 -10.94
C ASP A 55 -8.74 -6.23 -11.94
N GLY A 56 -8.11 -5.17 -11.42
CA GLY A 56 -7.27 -4.27 -12.21
C GLY A 56 -8.02 -3.29 -13.11
N THR A 57 -9.34 -3.19 -13.01
CA THR A 57 -10.11 -2.21 -13.81
C THR A 57 -10.07 -0.80 -13.19
N PRO A 58 -10.33 0.25 -14.00
CA PRO A 58 -10.48 1.60 -13.50
C PRO A 58 -11.57 1.75 -12.43
N GLU A 59 -12.65 0.98 -12.53
CA GLU A 59 -13.76 0.99 -11.56
C GLU A 59 -13.32 0.45 -10.20
N MET A 60 -12.54 -0.64 -10.18
CA MET A 60 -11.94 -1.16 -8.94
C MET A 60 -11.01 -0.11 -8.33
N THR A 61 -10.18 0.55 -9.15
CA THR A 61 -9.29 1.62 -8.68
C THR A 61 -10.08 2.79 -8.07
N THR A 62 -11.18 3.16 -8.71
CA THR A 62 -12.04 4.25 -8.25
C THR A 62 -12.70 3.93 -6.91
N LEU A 63 -13.27 2.72 -6.76
CA LEU A 63 -13.91 2.31 -5.52
C LEU A 63 -12.90 2.09 -4.39
N ALA A 64 -11.78 1.43 -4.66
CA ALA A 64 -10.72 1.28 -3.66
C ALA A 64 -10.15 2.65 -3.25
N GLY A 65 -10.01 3.56 -4.20
CA GLY A 65 -9.59 4.94 -3.97
C GLY A 65 -10.54 5.68 -3.03
N SER A 66 -11.86 5.64 -3.27
CA SER A 66 -12.83 6.32 -2.41
C SER A 66 -12.85 5.78 -0.98
N ILE A 67 -12.57 4.50 -0.78
CA ILE A 67 -12.46 3.86 0.55
C ILE A 67 -11.19 4.33 1.28
N LEU A 68 -10.06 4.40 0.57
CA LEU A 68 -8.74 4.67 1.16
C LEU A 68 -8.42 6.16 1.30
N HIS A 69 -8.94 6.99 0.40
CA HIS A 69 -8.63 8.42 0.31
C HIS A 69 -8.88 9.20 1.61
N PRO A 70 -9.94 8.94 2.41
CA PRO A 70 -10.14 9.63 3.69
C PRO A 70 -8.96 9.52 4.67
N LYS A 71 -8.19 8.43 4.60
CA LYS A 71 -7.05 8.16 5.50
C LYS A 71 -5.70 8.39 4.85
N TYR A 72 -5.59 8.12 3.55
CA TYR A 72 -4.32 8.07 2.82
C TYR A 72 -4.19 9.09 1.69
N GLY A 73 -5.25 9.83 1.35
CA GLY A 73 -5.25 10.74 0.19
C GLY A 73 -4.24 11.89 0.30
N GLY A 74 -3.82 12.25 1.51
CA GLY A 74 -2.75 13.24 1.72
C GLY A 74 -1.33 12.70 1.49
N TRP A 75 -1.16 11.39 1.28
CA TRP A 75 0.16 10.80 1.08
C TRP A 75 0.73 11.16 -0.28
N ARG A 76 2.05 11.34 -0.32
CA ARG A 76 2.77 11.67 -1.54
C ARG A 76 2.49 10.63 -2.63
N ARG A 77 1.99 11.10 -3.78
CA ARG A 77 1.72 10.28 -4.98
C ARG A 77 0.73 9.13 -4.71
N PHE A 78 -0.18 9.30 -3.73
CA PHE A 78 -1.22 8.31 -3.44
C PHE A 78 -2.03 7.98 -4.70
N ASP A 79 -2.62 8.98 -5.35
CA ASP A 79 -3.45 8.79 -6.54
C ASP A 79 -2.67 8.19 -7.71
N GLU A 80 -1.42 8.63 -7.90
CA GLU A 80 -0.55 8.16 -8.97
C GLU A 80 -0.21 6.67 -8.84
N PHE A 81 0.03 6.20 -7.61
CA PHE A 81 0.46 4.82 -7.37
C PHE A 81 -0.66 3.85 -7.01
N LEU A 82 -1.88 4.32 -6.77
CA LEU A 82 -2.97 3.47 -6.28
C LEU A 82 -3.23 2.28 -7.21
N ALA A 83 -3.33 2.51 -8.52
CA ALA A 83 -3.57 1.44 -9.50
C ALA A 83 -2.45 0.38 -9.47
N LEU A 84 -1.18 0.82 -9.41
CA LEU A 84 -0.03 -0.07 -9.34
C LEU A 84 -0.02 -0.89 -8.03
N ASN A 85 -0.35 -0.24 -6.91
CA ASN A 85 -0.45 -0.90 -5.61
C ASN A 85 -1.55 -1.98 -5.60
N ILE A 86 -2.71 -1.70 -6.22
CA ILE A 86 -3.79 -2.69 -6.39
C ILE A 86 -3.29 -3.90 -7.17
N GLN A 87 -2.66 -3.67 -8.33
CA GLN A 87 -2.11 -4.74 -9.16
C GLN A 87 -1.05 -5.56 -8.41
N GLY A 88 -0.13 -4.88 -7.70
CA GLY A 88 0.89 -5.51 -6.89
C GLY A 88 0.31 -6.38 -5.78
N MET A 89 -0.70 -5.90 -5.06
CA MET A 89 -1.37 -6.65 -3.99
C MET A 89 -2.09 -7.90 -4.55
N ILE A 90 -2.76 -7.77 -5.69
CA ILE A 90 -3.44 -8.90 -6.36
C ILE A 90 -2.41 -9.95 -6.78
N ALA A 91 -1.32 -9.54 -7.45
CA ALA A 91 -0.25 -10.42 -7.87
C ALA A 91 0.41 -11.13 -6.67
N TRP A 92 0.75 -10.39 -5.62
CA TRP A 92 1.35 -10.91 -4.41
C TRP A 92 0.48 -11.98 -3.73
N ARG A 93 -0.83 -11.73 -3.59
CA ARG A 93 -1.78 -12.72 -3.03
C ARG A 93 -1.95 -13.96 -3.92
N ALA A 94 -1.73 -13.83 -5.23
CA ALA A 94 -1.68 -14.96 -6.15
C ALA A 94 -0.34 -15.72 -6.14
N GLY A 95 0.58 -15.38 -5.23
CA GLY A 95 1.91 -15.99 -5.15
C GLY A 95 2.85 -15.57 -6.28
N LYS A 96 2.51 -14.51 -7.03
CA LYS A 96 3.36 -13.96 -8.09
C LYS A 96 4.25 -12.87 -7.50
N SER A 97 5.55 -12.97 -7.74
CA SER A 97 6.47 -11.86 -7.43
C SER A 97 6.17 -10.67 -8.34
N PRO A 98 6.33 -9.42 -7.86
CA PRO A 98 6.33 -8.26 -8.74
C PRO A 98 7.38 -8.48 -9.83
N SER A 99 6.99 -8.38 -11.10
CA SER A 99 7.95 -8.28 -12.19
C SER A 99 8.74 -6.98 -11.97
N ALA A 100 10.07 -7.10 -11.87
CA ALA A 100 10.93 -5.92 -11.82
C ALA A 100 10.73 -5.13 -13.13
N HIS A 101 10.36 -3.86 -12.99
CA HIS A 101 10.37 -2.88 -14.06
C HIS A 101 11.61 -2.00 -13.90
#